data_AF-A0A0J9V9U9-F1
#
_entry.id   AF-A0A0J9V9U9-F1
#
_cell.length_a   1.000
_cell.length_b   1.000
_cell.length_c   1.000
_cell.angle_alpha   90.00
_cell.angle_beta   90.00
_cell.angle_gamma   90.00
#
_symmetry.space_group_name_H-M   'P 1'
#
loop_
_entity.id
_entity.type
_entity.pdbx_description
1 polymer ?
#
loop_
_entity_poly.entity_id
_entity_poly.type
_entity_poly.pdbx_seq_one_letter_code
_entity_poly.pdbx_strand_id
1 'polypeptide(L)'
;MTIWKIFPILLYHMVLNSFVPCTTTKGERPSGLPLSEENIKKILSINHIDNFDEYLKLIKFKYEMVEIANEHFKKIASHERRILQNSKDILVKVLKKNAKKNKLKISQEYLQDTAQYILNELRRINEVKRIEQEVYDENCDSYREDYYEYRDRQFDAAFENAHSNWANNELTKDFDPQWKKVKWDLWVDYFNDILQTLKIKDYMLHVSILHLRTISSSCKEIYDALKATLIQTYKNPFTQEYYKFLDSSVEDWEKQKKNQPQERKSQ
;
A
#
# COMPACT_ATOMS: atom_id res chain seq x y z
N MET A 1 -5.11 -6.20 70.93
CA MET A 1 -4.79 -7.38 70.09
C MET A 1 -5.48 -7.24 68.73
N THR A 2 -5.15 -6.18 67.99
CA THR A 2 -5.89 -5.74 66.77
C THR A 2 -4.95 -5.48 65.60
N ILE A 3 -3.64 -5.35 65.86
CA ILE A 3 -2.60 -5.08 64.87
C ILE A 3 -2.36 -6.31 63.96
N TRP A 4 -2.61 -7.52 64.46
CA TRP A 4 -2.41 -8.77 63.70
C TRP A 4 -3.51 -9.08 62.66
N LYS A 5 -4.66 -8.40 62.72
CA LYS A 5 -5.75 -8.57 61.73
C LYS A 5 -5.65 -7.60 60.54
N ILE A 6 -4.84 -6.54 60.66
CA ILE A 6 -4.67 -5.53 59.60
C ILE A 6 -3.55 -5.93 58.63
N PHE A 7 -2.55 -6.66 59.11
CA PHE A 7 -1.40 -7.11 58.32
C PHE A 7 -1.76 -8.01 57.11
N PRO A 8 -2.70 -8.98 57.22
CA PRO A 8 -3.12 -9.80 56.09
C PRO A 8 -3.92 -9.02 55.03
N ILE A 9 -4.67 -8.00 55.45
CA ILE A 9 -5.49 -7.15 54.56
C ILE A 9 -4.58 -6.21 53.75
N LEU A 10 -3.54 -5.66 54.39
CA LEU A 10 -2.49 -4.89 53.71
C LEU A 10 -1.71 -5.73 52.69
N LEU A 11 -1.38 -6.97 53.03
CA LEU A 11 -0.75 -7.93 52.11
C LEU A 11 -1.67 -8.31 50.94
N TYR A 12 -2.96 -8.51 51.19
CA TYR A 12 -3.95 -8.79 50.14
C TYR A 12 -4.09 -7.62 49.15
N HIS A 13 -4.12 -6.38 49.64
CA HIS A 13 -4.13 -5.19 48.78
C HIS A 13 -2.79 -4.93 48.07
N MET A 14 -1.65 -5.27 48.68
CA MET A 14 -0.36 -5.21 48.00
C MET A 14 -0.23 -6.26 46.90
N VAL A 15 -0.75 -7.48 47.09
CA VAL A 15 -0.75 -8.53 46.06
C VAL A 15 -1.70 -8.16 44.92
N LEU A 16 -2.90 -7.64 45.22
CA LEU A 16 -3.83 -7.16 44.18
C LEU A 16 -3.28 -5.97 43.38
N ASN A 17 -2.57 -5.03 44.02
CA ASN A 17 -1.91 -3.92 43.33
C ASN A 17 -0.62 -4.34 42.60
N SER A 18 0.04 -5.42 43.01
CA SER A 18 1.18 -6.03 42.29
C SER A 18 0.74 -6.77 41.02
N PHE A 19 -0.54 -7.16 40.94
CA PHE A 19 -1.13 -7.87 39.79
C PHE A 19 -1.98 -6.98 38.89
N VAL A 20 -2.04 -5.67 39.15
CA VAL A 20 -2.45 -4.73 38.10
C VAL A 20 -1.26 -4.65 37.15
N PRO A 21 -1.33 -5.22 35.93
CA PRO A 21 -0.30 -4.90 34.95
C PRO A 21 -0.36 -3.38 34.83
N CYS A 22 0.78 -2.70 34.94
CA CYS A 22 0.91 -1.29 34.62
C CYS A 22 0.23 -1.04 33.28
N THR A 23 -1.05 -0.64 33.31
CA THR A 23 -1.83 -0.24 32.15
C THR A 23 -1.37 1.16 31.84
N THR A 24 -0.15 1.23 31.29
CA THR A 24 0.23 2.30 30.40
C THR A 24 -0.72 2.20 29.22
N THR A 25 -1.86 2.88 29.35
CA THR A 25 -2.88 2.99 28.32
C THR A 25 -2.37 3.90 27.21
N LYS A 26 -1.42 3.37 26.43
CA LYS A 26 -1.45 3.53 24.99
C LYS A 26 -2.00 2.21 24.50
N GLY A 27 -3.15 2.25 23.83
CA GLY A 27 -3.91 1.07 23.41
C GLY A 27 -3.13 0.21 22.42
N GLU A 28 -2.19 -0.59 22.93
CA GLU A 28 -1.55 -1.65 22.19
C GLU A 28 -2.44 -2.89 22.32
N ARG A 29 -2.97 -3.30 21.18
CA ARG A 29 -3.82 -4.49 21.07
C ARG A 29 -3.01 -5.72 21.51
N PRO A 30 -3.56 -6.59 22.38
CA PRO A 30 -2.94 -7.87 22.70
C PRO A 30 -2.69 -8.68 21.43
N SER A 31 -1.48 -9.23 21.29
CA SER A 31 -1.12 -10.12 20.18
C SER A 31 -2.03 -11.35 20.13
N GLY A 32 -2.30 -11.86 18.93
CA GLY A 32 -3.04 -13.11 18.75
C GLY A 32 -4.55 -13.00 18.95
N LEU A 33 -5.13 -11.81 18.78
CA LEU A 33 -6.59 -11.63 18.74
C LEU A 33 -7.12 -11.61 17.30
N PRO A 34 -8.32 -12.17 17.02
CA PRO A 34 -8.97 -12.09 15.71
C PRO A 34 -9.40 -10.66 15.37
N LEU A 35 -9.25 -10.23 14.12
CA LEU A 35 -9.61 -8.89 13.70
C LEU A 35 -11.12 -8.63 13.84
N SER A 36 -11.47 -7.40 14.20
CA SER A 36 -12.86 -6.95 14.08
C SER A 36 -13.18 -6.66 12.61
N GLU A 37 -14.46 -6.75 12.26
CA GLU A 37 -14.93 -6.44 10.90
C GLU A 37 -14.55 -5.01 10.46
N GLU A 38 -14.55 -4.05 11.39
CA GLU A 38 -14.08 -2.68 11.13
C GLU A 38 -12.60 -2.62 10.73
N ASN A 39 -11.73 -3.39 11.40
CA ASN A 39 -10.32 -3.46 11.05
C ASN A 39 -10.10 -4.10 9.68
N ILE A 40 -10.86 -5.15 9.36
CA ILE A 40 -10.81 -5.81 8.05
C ILE A 40 -11.25 -4.82 6.96
N LYS A 41 -12.40 -4.15 7.15
CA LYS A 41 -12.90 -3.12 6.22
C LYS A 41 -11.89 -1.99 6.02
N LYS A 42 -11.26 -1.50 7.09
CA LYS A 42 -10.22 -0.47 7.01
C LYS A 42 -8.97 -0.93 6.25
N ILE A 43 -8.56 -2.18 6.37
CA ILE A 43 -7.45 -2.72 5.58
C ILE A 43 -7.86 -2.82 4.11
N LEU A 44 -9.03 -3.40 3.84
CA LEU A 44 -9.51 -3.62 2.47
C LEU A 44 -9.82 -2.32 1.73
N SER A 45 -10.15 -1.23 2.44
CA SER A 45 -10.40 0.09 1.83
C SER A 45 -9.18 0.66 1.12
N ILE A 46 -7.96 0.13 1.37
CA ILE A 46 -6.76 0.52 0.63
C ILE A 46 -6.87 0.22 -0.88
N ASN A 47 -7.76 -0.69 -1.30
CA ASN A 47 -8.00 -1.01 -2.71
C ASN A 47 -9.17 -0.22 -3.31
N HIS A 48 -9.73 0.75 -2.59
CA HIS A 48 -10.74 1.63 -3.15
C HIS A 48 -10.08 2.64 -4.11
N ILE A 49 -10.50 2.64 -5.38
CA ILE A 49 -9.91 3.46 -6.45
C ILE A 49 -11.00 4.36 -7.04
N ASP A 50 -10.99 5.63 -6.65
CA ASP A 50 -11.84 6.67 -7.29
C ASP A 50 -11.16 7.24 -8.54
N ASN A 51 -9.88 7.61 -8.40
CA ASN A 51 -9.04 8.12 -9.48
C ASN A 51 -7.71 7.35 -9.48
N PHE A 52 -7.41 6.66 -10.58
CA PHE A 52 -6.27 5.75 -10.61
C PHE A 52 -4.91 6.46 -10.59
N ASP A 53 -4.75 7.57 -11.31
CA ASP A 53 -3.50 8.35 -11.31
C ASP A 53 -3.22 8.96 -9.92
N GLU A 54 -4.24 9.55 -9.30
CA GLU A 54 -4.13 10.07 -7.93
C GLU A 54 -3.81 8.95 -6.94
N TYR A 55 -4.47 7.80 -7.07
CA TYR A 55 -4.23 6.62 -6.25
C TYR A 55 -2.76 6.14 -6.34
N LEU A 56 -2.20 6.03 -7.54
CA LEU A 56 -0.79 5.65 -7.74
C LEU A 56 0.17 6.69 -7.13
N LYS A 57 -0.11 7.99 -7.30
CA LYS A 57 0.67 9.08 -6.69
C LYS A 57 0.64 9.02 -5.17
N LEU A 58 -0.52 8.74 -4.58
CA LEU A 58 -0.68 8.59 -3.13
C LEU A 58 0.12 7.40 -2.60
N ILE A 59 0.10 6.25 -3.28
CA ILE A 59 0.92 5.08 -2.94
C ILE A 59 2.41 5.45 -2.92
N LYS A 60 2.93 6.04 -4.00
CA LYS A 60 4.34 6.45 -4.10
C LYS A 60 4.71 7.44 -2.99
N PHE A 61 3.87 8.44 -2.75
CA PHE A 61 4.08 9.42 -1.69
C PHE A 61 4.14 8.75 -0.31
N LYS A 62 3.18 7.89 0.02
CA LYS A 62 3.16 7.20 1.32
C LYS A 62 4.43 6.37 1.51
N TYR A 63 4.84 5.62 0.49
CA TYR A 63 6.05 4.79 0.55
C TYR A 63 7.32 5.65 0.72
N GLU A 64 7.48 6.72 -0.05
CA GLU A 64 8.60 7.66 0.08
C GLU A 64 8.70 8.25 1.49
N MET A 65 7.56 8.65 2.07
CA MET A 65 7.53 9.22 3.42
C MET A 65 7.90 8.20 4.50
N VAL A 66 7.55 6.92 4.30
CA VAL A 66 7.95 5.82 5.19
C VAL A 66 9.45 5.62 5.13
N GLU A 67 10.03 5.55 3.94
CA GLU A 67 11.48 5.38 3.76
C GLU A 67 12.26 6.54 4.39
N ILE A 68 11.83 7.79 4.17
CA ILE A 68 12.45 8.97 4.79
C ILE A 68 12.35 8.89 6.32
N ALA A 69 11.20 8.49 6.86
CA ALA A 69 11.02 8.36 8.31
C ALA A 69 11.92 7.26 8.89
N ASN A 70 12.01 6.10 8.25
CA ASN A 70 12.86 4.99 8.66
C ASN A 70 14.34 5.39 8.65
N GLU A 71 14.80 6.03 7.58
CA GLU A 71 16.18 6.50 7.48
C GLU A 71 16.53 7.58 8.50
N HIS A 72 15.61 8.50 8.77
CA HIS A 72 15.80 9.49 9.82
C HIS A 72 15.85 8.83 11.20
N PHE A 73 14.95 7.90 11.47
CA PHE A 73 14.85 7.21 12.76
C PHE A 73 16.14 6.45 13.14
N LYS A 74 16.81 5.83 12.15
CA LYS A 74 18.10 5.16 12.35
C LYS A 74 19.21 6.11 12.80
N LYS A 75 19.16 7.39 12.39
CA LYS A 75 20.24 8.39 12.57
C LYS A 75 20.10 9.25 13.82
N ILE A 76 18.93 9.26 14.46
CA ILE A 76 18.64 10.07 15.65
C ILE A 76 18.89 9.32 16.95
N ALA A 77 19.10 10.07 18.03
CA ALA A 77 19.37 9.53 19.36
C ALA A 77 18.14 8.86 19.99
N SER A 78 18.37 7.96 20.95
CA SER A 78 17.29 7.15 21.57
C SER A 78 16.18 7.98 22.24
N HIS A 79 16.50 9.14 22.82
CA HIS A 79 15.50 10.03 23.41
C HIS A 79 14.64 10.73 22.33
N GLU A 80 15.24 11.14 21.21
CA GLU A 80 14.54 11.74 20.06
C GLU A 80 13.62 10.71 19.38
N ARG A 81 14.05 9.45 19.31
CA ARG A 81 13.22 8.34 18.81
C ARG A 81 11.91 8.21 19.60
N ARG A 82 11.98 8.28 20.94
CA ARG A 82 10.79 8.23 21.80
C ARG A 82 9.87 9.44 21.58
N ILE A 83 10.43 10.62 21.35
CA ILE A 83 9.64 11.82 21.05
C ILE A 83 8.92 11.64 19.70
N LEU A 84 9.63 11.17 18.67
CA LEU A 84 9.07 10.95 17.34
C LEU A 84 7.94 9.92 17.35
N GLN A 85 8.14 8.79 18.04
CA GLN A 85 7.13 7.72 18.19
C GLN A 85 5.84 8.16 18.90
N ASN A 86 5.88 9.33 19.56
CA ASN A 86 4.77 9.88 20.33
C ASN A 86 4.17 11.16 19.71
N SER A 87 4.66 11.59 18.54
CA SER A 87 4.34 12.90 17.97
C SER A 87 3.59 12.82 16.64
N LYS A 88 2.43 12.16 16.62
CA LYS A 88 1.59 12.00 15.41
C LYS A 88 1.28 13.35 14.73
N ASP A 89 0.94 14.38 15.50
CA ASP A 89 0.60 15.69 14.94
C ASP A 89 1.79 16.39 14.28
N ILE A 90 3.00 16.20 14.81
CA ILE A 90 4.23 16.71 14.19
C ILE A 90 4.44 16.00 12.85
N LEU A 91 4.28 14.68 12.83
CA LEU A 91 4.40 13.91 11.60
C LEU A 91 3.37 14.34 10.55
N VAL A 92 2.11 14.55 10.94
CA VAL A 92 1.07 15.09 10.05
C VAL A 92 1.46 16.46 9.46
N LYS A 93 2.03 17.36 10.28
CA LYS A 93 2.54 18.66 9.79
C LYS A 93 3.66 18.50 8.77
N VAL A 94 4.59 17.58 9.01
CA VAL A 94 5.70 17.26 8.08
C VAL A 94 5.16 16.69 6.77
N LEU A 95 4.27 15.70 6.84
CA LEU A 95 3.62 15.10 5.67
C LEU A 95 2.88 16.16 4.85
N LYS A 96 2.14 17.06 5.50
CA LYS A 96 1.44 18.16 4.83
C LYS A 96 2.40 19.11 4.09
N LYS A 97 3.57 19.39 4.68
CA LYS A 97 4.61 20.22 4.03
C LYS A 97 5.21 19.52 2.81
N ASN A 98 5.50 18.22 2.91
CA ASN A 98 6.01 17.42 1.79
C ASN A 98 4.99 17.26 0.67
N ALA A 99 3.72 17.01 0.99
CA ALA A 99 2.62 16.95 0.01
C ALA A 99 2.53 18.26 -0.80
N LYS A 100 2.60 19.42 -0.13
CA LYS A 100 2.64 20.74 -0.80
C LYS A 100 3.85 20.90 -1.71
N LYS A 101 5.04 20.50 -1.25
CA LYS A 101 6.28 20.55 -2.06
C LYS A 101 6.15 19.70 -3.33
N ASN A 102 5.53 18.53 -3.21
CA ASN A 102 5.28 17.61 -4.32
C ASN A 102 4.04 17.97 -5.16
N LYS A 103 3.39 19.12 -4.86
CA LYS A 103 2.15 19.59 -5.53
C LYS A 103 1.01 18.54 -5.48
N LEU A 104 0.96 17.73 -4.43
CA LEU A 104 -0.08 16.73 -4.20
C LEU A 104 -1.18 17.32 -3.31
N LYS A 105 -2.44 17.16 -3.74
CA LYS A 105 -3.61 17.48 -2.94
C LYS A 105 -3.99 16.24 -2.13
N ILE A 106 -3.63 16.23 -0.84
CA ILE A 106 -3.86 15.08 0.05
C ILE A 106 -4.85 15.49 1.13
N SER A 107 -5.85 14.64 1.39
CA SER A 107 -6.83 14.86 2.44
C SER A 107 -6.19 14.78 3.83
N GLN A 108 -6.79 15.46 4.81
CA GLN A 108 -6.31 15.42 6.19
C GLN A 108 -6.36 13.99 6.77
N GLU A 109 -7.39 13.22 6.41
CA GLU A 109 -7.55 11.82 6.80
C GLU A 109 -6.39 10.96 6.28
N TYR A 110 -6.04 11.08 5.00
CA TYR A 110 -4.93 10.32 4.42
C TYR A 110 -3.58 10.66 5.08
N LEU A 111 -3.37 11.94 5.44
CA LEU A 111 -2.17 12.36 6.19
C LEU A 111 -2.13 11.74 7.59
N GLN A 112 -3.28 11.66 8.27
CA GLN A 112 -3.39 11.04 9.59
C GLN A 112 -3.15 9.53 9.54
N ASP A 113 -3.68 8.86 8.53
CA ASP A 113 -3.47 7.42 8.31
C ASP A 113 -2.03 7.13 7.91
N THR A 114 -1.41 7.96 7.06
CA THR A 114 0.02 7.84 6.72
C THR A 114 0.90 8.05 7.94
N ALA A 115 0.60 9.06 8.77
CA ALA A 115 1.33 9.27 10.02
C ALA A 115 1.17 8.08 10.97
N GLN A 116 -0.03 7.53 11.10
CA GLN A 116 -0.26 6.35 11.93
C GLN A 116 0.53 5.14 11.42
N TYR A 117 0.51 4.92 10.10
CA TYR A 117 1.26 3.83 9.47
C TYR A 117 2.75 3.92 9.77
N ILE A 118 3.36 5.10 9.58
CA ILE A 118 4.78 5.34 9.88
C ILE A 118 5.08 5.07 11.36
N LEU A 119 4.24 5.57 12.28
CA LEU A 119 4.45 5.34 13.71
C LEU A 119 4.39 3.85 14.08
N ASN A 120 3.45 3.11 13.50
CA ASN A 120 3.34 1.67 13.70
C ASN A 120 4.57 0.92 13.16
N GLU A 121 5.08 1.35 12.01
CA GLU A 121 6.27 0.76 11.40
C GLU A 121 7.51 0.99 12.29
N LEU A 122 7.75 2.25 12.67
CA LEU A 122 8.83 2.62 13.57
C LEU A 122 8.77 1.92 14.93
N ARG A 123 7.59 1.50 15.39
CA ARG A 123 7.45 0.63 16.58
C ARG A 123 7.81 -0.80 16.24
N ARG A 124 7.23 -1.36 15.18
CA ARG A 124 7.44 -2.75 14.75
C ARG A 124 8.91 -3.09 14.55
N ILE A 125 9.69 -2.24 13.88
CA ILE A 125 11.12 -2.49 13.63
C ILE A 125 11.94 -2.52 14.93
N ASN A 126 11.48 -1.87 15.99
CA ASN A 126 12.25 -1.71 17.23
C ASN A 126 11.73 -2.55 18.41
N GLU A 127 10.64 -3.27 18.22
CA GLU A 127 10.05 -4.11 19.26
C GLU A 127 10.43 -5.58 19.06
N VAL A 128 10.82 -6.23 20.16
CA VAL A 128 11.07 -7.68 20.18
C VAL A 128 9.73 -8.40 20.04
N LYS A 129 9.61 -9.27 19.04
CA LYS A 129 8.41 -10.08 18.83
C LYS A 129 8.35 -11.23 19.84
N ARG A 130 7.13 -11.66 20.16
CA ARG A 130 6.90 -12.93 20.86
C ARG A 130 6.96 -14.07 19.85
N ILE A 131 7.45 -15.23 20.28
CA ILE A 131 7.59 -16.43 19.42
C ILE A 131 6.25 -16.79 18.76
N GLU A 132 5.12 -16.70 19.49
CA GLU A 132 3.81 -17.01 18.91
C GLU A 132 3.42 -16.05 17.77
N GLN A 133 3.83 -14.78 17.87
CA GLN A 133 3.56 -13.81 16.81
C GLN A 133 4.44 -14.07 15.59
N GLU A 134 5.66 -14.58 15.76
CA GLU A 134 6.52 -14.98 14.64
C GLU A 134 5.87 -16.10 13.83
N VAL A 135 5.33 -17.13 14.49
CA VAL A 135 4.58 -18.21 13.84
C VAL A 135 3.35 -17.70 13.09
N TYR A 136 2.60 -16.75 13.67
CA TYR A 136 1.46 -16.16 12.99
C TYR A 136 1.86 -15.32 11.78
N ASP A 137 2.94 -14.57 11.88
CA ASP A 137 3.49 -13.75 10.80
C ASP A 137 3.99 -14.63 9.65
N GLU A 138 4.69 -15.74 9.93
CA GLU A 138 5.16 -16.71 8.92
C GLU A 138 3.99 -17.34 8.14
N ASN A 139 2.92 -17.74 8.83
CA ASN A 139 1.73 -18.24 8.16
C ASN A 139 1.05 -17.15 7.30
N CYS A 140 1.09 -15.90 7.77
CA CYS A 140 0.57 -14.77 7.01
C CYS A 140 1.41 -14.47 5.75
N ASP A 141 2.71 -14.74 5.79
CA ASP A 141 3.60 -14.68 4.62
C ASP A 141 3.22 -15.71 3.55
N SER A 142 2.82 -16.92 3.93
CA SER A 142 2.33 -17.93 2.96
C SER A 142 1.08 -17.45 2.23
N TYR A 143 0.09 -16.87 2.93
CA TYR A 143 -1.11 -16.33 2.28
C TYR A 143 -0.81 -15.12 1.38
N ARG A 144 0.21 -14.32 1.75
CA ARG A 144 0.71 -13.22 0.93
C ARG A 144 1.28 -13.74 -0.39
N GLU A 145 2.09 -14.78 -0.34
CA GLU A 145 2.74 -15.38 -1.51
C GLU A 145 1.69 -15.92 -2.48
N ASP A 146 0.72 -16.69 -1.99
CA ASP A 146 -0.40 -17.19 -2.78
C ASP A 146 -1.18 -16.05 -3.48
N TYR A 147 -1.41 -14.95 -2.77
CA TYR A 147 -2.07 -13.77 -3.33
C TYR A 147 -1.21 -13.08 -4.39
N TYR A 148 0.10 -12.94 -4.17
CA TYR A 148 1.01 -12.28 -5.09
C TYR A 148 1.15 -13.07 -6.39
N GLU A 149 1.26 -14.39 -6.32
CA GLU A 149 1.28 -15.25 -7.50
C GLU A 149 -0.04 -15.17 -8.29
N TYR A 150 -1.18 -15.15 -7.59
CA TYR A 150 -2.46 -14.98 -8.25
C TYR A 150 -2.55 -13.61 -8.94
N ARG A 151 -2.19 -12.54 -8.23
CA ARG A 151 -2.20 -11.17 -8.76
C ARG A 151 -1.33 -11.04 -10.00
N ASP A 152 -0.09 -11.49 -9.93
CA ASP A 152 0.86 -11.34 -11.04
C ASP A 152 0.34 -12.08 -12.29
N ARG A 153 -0.20 -13.30 -12.14
CA ARG A 153 -0.86 -13.99 -13.26
C ARG A 153 -2.03 -13.21 -13.87
N GLN A 154 -2.85 -12.54 -13.05
CA GLN A 154 -3.96 -11.74 -13.57
C GLN A 154 -3.45 -10.49 -14.31
N PHE A 155 -2.39 -9.87 -13.81
CA PHE A 155 -1.78 -8.69 -14.43
C PHE A 155 -1.07 -9.05 -15.75
N ASP A 156 -0.36 -10.17 -15.79
CA ASP A 156 0.26 -10.70 -17.02
C ASP A 156 -0.81 -11.00 -18.08
N ALA A 157 -1.91 -11.65 -17.68
CA ALA A 157 -3.02 -11.90 -18.61
C ALA A 157 -3.64 -10.60 -19.14
N ALA A 158 -3.77 -9.56 -18.30
CA ALA A 158 -4.25 -8.25 -18.75
C ALA A 158 -3.28 -7.58 -19.73
N PHE A 159 -1.97 -7.69 -19.48
CA PHE A 159 -0.91 -7.19 -20.37
C PHE A 159 -0.94 -7.89 -21.73
N GLU A 160 -1.00 -9.22 -21.76
CA GLU A 160 -1.08 -10.00 -23.00
C GLU A 160 -2.33 -9.68 -23.81
N ASN A 161 -3.47 -9.45 -23.14
CA ASN A 161 -4.69 -9.01 -23.81
C ASN A 161 -4.52 -7.63 -24.47
N ALA A 162 -3.86 -6.69 -23.78
CA ALA A 162 -3.55 -5.37 -24.33
C ALA A 162 -2.59 -5.45 -25.51
N HIS A 163 -1.57 -6.31 -25.43
CA HIS A 163 -0.61 -6.54 -26.51
C HIS A 163 -1.28 -7.16 -27.74
N SER A 164 -2.11 -8.18 -27.53
CA SER A 164 -2.89 -8.81 -28.60
C SER A 164 -3.85 -7.82 -29.26
N ASN A 165 -4.53 -6.98 -28.47
CA ASN A 165 -5.36 -5.92 -29.02
C ASN A 165 -4.51 -4.92 -29.83
N TRP A 166 -3.36 -4.46 -29.31
CA TRP A 166 -2.47 -3.54 -30.03
C TRP A 166 -1.98 -4.11 -31.37
N ALA A 167 -1.69 -5.41 -31.43
CA ALA A 167 -1.27 -6.07 -32.66
C ALA A 167 -2.40 -6.13 -33.70
N ASN A 168 -3.61 -6.49 -33.26
CA ASN A 168 -4.71 -6.94 -34.13
C ASN A 168 -5.88 -5.95 -34.27
N ASN A 169 -5.87 -4.82 -33.55
CA ASN A 169 -6.97 -3.85 -33.58
C ASN A 169 -7.04 -3.13 -34.94
N GLU A 170 -8.24 -3.09 -35.52
CA GLU A 170 -8.55 -2.43 -36.79
C GLU A 170 -8.07 -0.97 -36.86
N LEU A 171 -8.08 -0.24 -35.73
CA LEU A 171 -7.63 1.14 -35.65
C LEU A 171 -6.12 1.29 -35.88
N THR A 172 -5.34 0.22 -35.63
CA THR A 172 -3.87 0.25 -35.62
C THR A 172 -3.25 -0.68 -36.67
N LYS A 173 -4.07 -1.33 -37.50
CA LYS A 173 -3.61 -2.34 -38.47
C LYS A 173 -2.70 -1.75 -39.55
N ASP A 174 -2.97 -0.50 -39.94
CA ASP A 174 -2.26 0.21 -41.01
C ASP A 174 -1.15 1.13 -40.48
N PHE A 175 -0.77 0.96 -39.21
CA PHE A 175 0.33 1.71 -38.62
C PHE A 175 1.66 1.09 -39.04
N ASP A 176 2.69 1.93 -39.22
CA ASP A 176 4.03 1.44 -39.52
C ASP A 176 4.52 0.48 -38.42
N PRO A 177 5.04 -0.73 -38.76
CA PRO A 177 5.45 -1.70 -37.76
C PRO A 177 6.56 -1.21 -36.81
N GLN A 178 7.52 -0.41 -37.29
CA GLN A 178 8.58 0.13 -36.43
C GLN A 178 8.02 1.16 -35.47
N TRP A 179 7.13 2.03 -35.95
CA TRP A 179 6.41 2.98 -35.12
C TRP A 179 5.54 2.27 -34.06
N LYS A 180 4.81 1.21 -34.45
CA LYS A 180 4.02 0.40 -33.52
C LYS A 180 4.87 -0.17 -32.40
N LYS A 181 6.06 -0.67 -32.74
CA LYS A 181 7.02 -1.20 -31.79
C LYS A 181 7.46 -0.11 -30.80
N VAL A 182 7.90 1.05 -31.29
CA VAL A 182 8.33 2.16 -30.42
C VAL A 182 7.24 2.62 -29.46
N LYS A 183 5.99 2.75 -29.93
CA LYS A 183 4.86 3.11 -29.08
C LYS A 183 4.53 2.04 -28.05
N TRP A 184 4.60 0.78 -28.45
CA TRP A 184 4.41 -0.33 -27.51
C TRP A 184 5.48 -0.34 -26.44
N ASP A 185 6.75 -0.15 -26.78
CA ASP A 185 7.85 -0.11 -25.81
C ASP A 185 7.62 0.99 -24.75
N LEU A 186 7.15 2.18 -25.16
CA LEU A 186 6.75 3.25 -24.23
C LEU A 186 5.59 2.85 -23.31
N TRP A 187 4.60 2.13 -23.85
CA TRP A 187 3.49 1.60 -23.05
C TRP A 187 3.97 0.55 -22.05
N VAL A 188 4.88 -0.34 -22.46
CA VAL A 188 5.48 -1.36 -21.58
C VAL A 188 6.18 -0.69 -20.40
N ASP A 189 7.01 0.33 -20.64
CA ASP A 189 7.70 1.05 -19.58
C ASP A 189 6.73 1.72 -18.61
N TYR A 190 5.70 2.39 -19.15
CA TYR A 190 4.65 3.02 -18.35
C TYR A 190 3.85 2.01 -17.51
N PHE A 191 3.40 0.93 -18.12
CA PHE A 191 2.61 -0.10 -17.44
C PHE A 191 3.45 -0.82 -16.38
N ASN A 192 4.74 -1.06 -16.64
CA ASN A 192 5.65 -1.59 -15.63
C ASN A 192 5.78 -0.68 -14.41
N ASP A 193 5.84 0.65 -14.57
CA ASP A 193 5.82 1.59 -13.44
C ASP A 193 4.52 1.50 -12.63
N ILE A 194 3.36 1.31 -13.28
CA ILE A 194 2.09 1.02 -12.60
C ILE A 194 2.22 -0.27 -11.78
N LEU A 195 2.67 -1.37 -12.39
CA LEU A 195 2.77 -2.67 -11.71
C LEU A 195 3.71 -2.60 -10.50
N GLN A 196 4.86 -1.93 -10.63
CA GLN A 196 5.79 -1.74 -9.50
C GLN A 196 5.14 -0.93 -8.38
N THR A 197 4.37 0.11 -8.71
CA THR A 197 3.63 0.90 -7.72
C THR A 197 2.59 0.05 -6.99
N LEU A 198 1.85 -0.81 -7.69
CA LEU A 198 0.89 -1.72 -7.08
C LEU A 198 1.58 -2.77 -6.18
N LYS A 199 2.75 -3.28 -6.57
CA LYS A 199 3.58 -4.16 -5.72
C LYS A 199 4.02 -3.48 -4.44
N ILE A 200 4.40 -2.20 -4.50
CA ILE A 200 4.70 -1.37 -3.31
C ILE A 200 3.46 -1.25 -2.41
N LYS A 201 2.28 -0.99 -3.00
CA LYS A 201 1.02 -0.95 -2.25
C LYS A 201 0.73 -2.28 -1.56
N ASP A 202 0.89 -3.40 -2.25
CA ASP A 202 0.67 -4.73 -1.66
C ASP A 202 1.62 -5.02 -0.51
N TYR A 203 2.89 -4.63 -0.64
CA TYR A 203 3.85 -4.69 0.46
C TYR A 203 3.38 -3.85 1.68
N MET A 204 2.96 -2.61 1.46
CA MET A 204 2.45 -1.75 2.53
C MET A 204 1.15 -2.30 3.15
N LEU A 205 0.30 -2.95 2.35
CA LEU A 205 -0.91 -3.63 2.85
C LEU A 205 -0.50 -4.75 3.80
N HIS A 206 0.40 -5.62 3.37
CA HIS A 206 0.87 -6.73 4.20
C HIS A 206 1.49 -6.24 5.51
N VAL A 207 2.35 -5.21 5.46
CA VAL A 207 2.90 -4.58 6.67
C VAL A 207 1.79 -4.00 7.56
N SER A 208 0.73 -3.44 6.97
CA SER A 208 -0.45 -2.98 7.73
C SER A 208 -1.17 -4.12 8.45
N ILE A 209 -1.25 -5.32 7.85
CA ILE A 209 -1.79 -6.51 8.52
C ILE A 209 -0.90 -6.88 9.71
N LEU A 210 0.42 -6.91 9.52
CA LEU A 210 1.37 -7.25 10.58
C LEU A 210 1.33 -6.25 11.75
N HIS A 211 1.07 -4.97 11.48
CA HIS A 211 0.86 -3.96 12.53
C HIS A 211 -0.29 -4.31 13.49
N LEU A 212 -1.27 -5.11 13.05
CA LEU A 212 -2.41 -5.49 13.89
C LEU A 212 -2.14 -6.68 14.82
N ARG A 213 -1.00 -7.37 14.69
CA ARG A 213 -0.60 -8.51 15.53
C ARG A 213 -1.71 -9.56 15.66
N THR A 214 -2.33 -9.88 14.52
CA THR A 214 -3.48 -10.76 14.46
C THR A 214 -3.07 -12.24 14.36
N ILE A 215 -4.03 -13.13 14.59
CA ILE A 215 -3.90 -14.56 14.27
C ILE A 215 -3.90 -14.80 12.77
N SER A 216 -3.30 -15.92 12.35
CA SER A 216 -3.18 -16.31 10.93
C SER A 216 -4.53 -16.42 10.21
N SER A 217 -5.60 -16.85 10.88
CA SER A 217 -6.92 -16.98 10.24
C SER A 217 -7.51 -15.64 9.79
N SER A 218 -7.33 -14.57 10.55
CA SER A 218 -7.76 -13.23 10.11
C SER A 218 -6.88 -12.67 8.99
N CYS A 219 -5.59 -13.02 8.95
CA CYS A 219 -4.74 -12.69 7.81
C CYS A 219 -5.21 -13.41 6.54
N LYS A 220 -5.55 -14.70 6.66
CA LYS A 220 -6.14 -15.47 5.56
C LYS A 220 -7.41 -14.83 5.03
N GLU A 221 -8.34 -14.45 5.90
CA GLU A 221 -9.60 -13.80 5.52
C GLU A 221 -9.38 -12.54 4.68
N ILE A 222 -8.39 -11.73 5.05
CA ILE A 222 -8.02 -10.54 4.26
C ILE A 222 -7.54 -10.95 2.87
N TYR A 223 -6.61 -11.91 2.76
CA TYR A 223 -6.09 -12.33 1.45
C TYR A 223 -7.14 -13.03 0.57
N ASP A 224 -8.03 -13.81 1.17
CA ASP A 224 -9.16 -14.42 0.45
C ASP A 224 -10.08 -13.32 -0.12
N ALA A 225 -10.39 -12.27 0.67
CA ALA A 225 -11.17 -11.13 0.20
C ALA A 225 -10.45 -10.31 -0.90
N LEU A 226 -9.14 -10.12 -0.76
CA LEU A 226 -8.31 -9.46 -1.77
C LEU A 226 -8.32 -10.23 -3.09
N LYS A 227 -8.18 -11.55 -3.01
CA LYS A 227 -8.22 -12.44 -4.18
C LYS A 227 -9.58 -12.37 -4.88
N ALA A 228 -10.66 -12.45 -4.12
CA ALA A 228 -12.03 -12.42 -4.64
C ALA A 228 -12.38 -11.09 -5.35
N THR A 229 -11.79 -9.98 -4.92
CA THR A 229 -12.11 -8.64 -5.43
C THR A 229 -11.09 -8.08 -6.44
N LEU A 230 -9.97 -8.77 -6.66
CA LEU A 230 -8.86 -8.29 -7.48
C LEU A 230 -9.29 -7.87 -8.89
N ILE A 231 -9.96 -8.76 -9.61
CA ILE A 231 -10.38 -8.50 -11.01
C ILE A 231 -11.32 -7.29 -11.05
N GLN A 232 -12.31 -7.25 -10.17
CA GLN A 232 -13.28 -6.16 -10.11
C GLN A 232 -12.61 -4.82 -9.81
N THR A 233 -11.58 -4.83 -8.95
CA THR A 233 -10.84 -3.62 -8.55
C THR A 233 -10.06 -3.02 -9.73
N TYR A 234 -9.36 -3.84 -10.51
CA TYR A 234 -8.38 -3.36 -11.50
C TYR A 234 -8.85 -3.41 -12.95
N LYS A 235 -9.95 -4.11 -13.26
CA LYS A 235 -10.47 -4.21 -14.63
C LYS A 235 -10.69 -2.83 -15.27
N ASN A 236 -11.44 -1.95 -14.61
CA ASN A 236 -11.76 -0.65 -15.16
C ASN A 236 -10.53 0.27 -15.26
N PRO A 237 -9.71 0.43 -14.19
CA PRO A 237 -8.47 1.20 -14.27
C PRO A 237 -7.55 0.78 -15.41
N PHE A 238 -7.25 -0.52 -15.54
CA PHE A 238 -6.32 -1.00 -16.58
C PHE A 238 -6.90 -0.80 -17.98
N THR A 239 -8.20 -1.05 -18.14
CA THR A 239 -8.90 -0.81 -19.41
C THR A 239 -8.82 0.67 -19.80
N GLN A 240 -9.05 1.58 -18.86
CA GLN A 240 -8.97 3.01 -19.11
C GLN A 240 -7.57 3.48 -19.48
N GLU A 241 -6.52 3.01 -18.78
CA GLU A 241 -5.15 3.37 -19.14
C GLU A 241 -4.78 2.85 -20.53
N TYR A 242 -5.20 1.63 -20.88
CA TYR A 242 -4.96 1.08 -22.21
C TYR A 242 -5.67 1.89 -23.31
N TYR A 243 -6.94 2.26 -23.10
CA TYR A 243 -7.66 3.08 -24.08
C TYR A 243 -7.07 4.49 -24.22
N LYS A 244 -6.60 5.12 -23.13
CA LYS A 244 -5.86 6.39 -23.24
C LYS A 244 -4.61 6.25 -24.11
N PHE A 245 -3.86 5.15 -23.95
CA PHE A 245 -2.71 4.85 -24.80
C PHE A 245 -3.10 4.63 -26.26
N LEU A 246 -4.17 3.87 -26.51
CA LEU A 246 -4.66 3.59 -27.84
C LEU A 246 -5.08 4.90 -28.55
N ASP A 247 -5.94 5.69 -27.91
CA ASP A 247 -6.48 6.93 -28.46
C ASP A 247 -5.37 7.94 -28.74
N SER A 248 -4.45 8.16 -27.79
CA SER A 248 -3.32 9.06 -27.98
C SER A 248 -2.37 8.59 -29.10
N SER A 249 -2.20 7.28 -29.26
CA SER A 249 -1.42 6.71 -30.36
C SER A 249 -2.09 6.95 -31.71
N VAL A 250 -3.41 6.76 -31.82
CA VAL A 250 -4.17 7.04 -33.04
C VAL A 250 -4.05 8.51 -33.43
N GLU A 251 -4.25 9.42 -32.47
CA GLU A 251 -4.12 10.87 -32.72
C GLU A 251 -2.72 11.27 -33.19
N ASP A 252 -1.67 10.73 -32.56
CA ASP A 252 -0.29 11.01 -32.92
C ASP A 252 0.03 10.53 -34.34
N TRP A 253 -0.47 9.36 -34.71
CA TRP A 253 -0.30 8.80 -36.05
C TRP A 253 -0.98 9.66 -37.12
N GLU A 254 -2.21 10.12 -36.86
CA GLU A 254 -2.92 11.02 -37.77
C GLU A 254 -2.20 12.35 -37.97
N LYS A 255 -1.63 12.91 -36.90
CA LYS A 255 -0.83 14.14 -36.97
C LYS A 255 0.43 13.94 -37.82
N GLN A 256 1.10 12.79 -37.71
CA GLN A 256 2.26 12.47 -38.55
C GLN A 256 1.88 12.39 -40.03
N LYS A 257 0.78 11.74 -40.38
CA LYS A 257 0.28 11.66 -41.76
C LYS A 257 -0.02 13.03 -42.38
N LYS A 258 -0.60 13.95 -41.59
CA LYS A 258 -0.91 15.32 -42.04
C LYS A 258 0.33 16.19 -42.25
N ASN A 259 1.42 15.90 -41.55
CA ASN A 259 2.66 16.67 -41.59
C ASN A 259 3.72 16.11 -42.56
N GLN A 260 3.46 14.96 -43.19
CA GLN A 260 4.28 14.49 -44.31
C GLN A 260 3.95 15.32 -45.56
N PRO A 261 4.94 15.93 -46.25
CA PRO A 261 4.68 16.63 -47.50
C PRO A 261 4.06 15.63 -48.49
N GLN A 262 2.90 15.97 -49.06
CA GLN A 262 2.43 15.29 -50.25
C GLN A 262 3.52 15.44 -51.31
N GLU A 263 4.30 14.40 -51.55
CA GLU A 263 5.11 14.31 -52.76
C GLU A 263 4.16 14.53 -53.93
N ARG A 264 4.38 15.67 -54.59
CA ARG A 264 3.65 16.06 -55.78
C ARG A 264 3.72 14.89 -56.74
N LYS A 265 2.56 14.30 -57.01
CA LYS A 265 2.35 13.47 -58.21
C LYS A 265 2.82 14.31 -59.40
N SER A 266 4.03 14.01 -59.85
CA SER A 266 4.59 14.57 -61.07
C SER A 266 3.92 13.83 -62.21
N GLN A 267 3.19 14.60 -63.00
CA GLN A 267 2.56 14.20 -64.26
C GLN A 267 3.59 13.69 -65.26
#